data_AF-A0A5E4LF83-F1
#
_entry.id   AF-A0A5E4LF83-F1
#
_cell.length_a   1.000
_cell.length_b   1.000
_cell.length_c   1.000
_cell.angle_alpha   90.00
_cell.angle_beta   90.00
_cell.angle_gamma   90.00
#
_symmetry.space_group_name_H-M   'P 1'
#
loop_
_entity.id
_entity.type
_entity.pdbx_description
1 polymer ?
#
loop_
_entity_poly.entity_id
_entity_poly.type
_entity_poly.pdbx_seq_one_letter_code
_entity_poly.pdbx_strand_id
1 'polypeptide(L)'
;MGYYDGKMQEFIQKRQLDRLHFVENLRKTVLPAQIKRIQQNDKGVLKDLVLPEWLDWDLLYEWAMRFNVIENPRECVLCNSKAELGIDFNQKFICERCFFRVKVL
;
A
#
# COMPACT_ATOMS: atom_id res chain seq x y z
N MET A 1 -3.24 -18.94 13.34
CA MET A 1 -3.65 -18.55 11.97
C MET A 1 -4.12 -17.11 12.09
N GLY A 2 -3.54 -16.16 11.35
CA GLY A 2 -3.94 -14.75 11.44
C GLY A 2 -5.40 -14.55 11.00
N TYR A 3 -6.03 -13.44 11.41
CA TYR A 3 -7.42 -13.13 11.03
C TYR A 3 -7.58 -13.09 9.51
N TYR A 4 -6.61 -12.50 8.81
CA TYR A 4 -6.54 -12.44 7.35
C TYR A 4 -6.54 -13.85 6.74
N ASP A 5 -5.65 -14.75 7.19
CA ASP A 5 -5.55 -16.10 6.62
C ASP A 5 -6.84 -16.88 6.84
N GLY A 6 -7.48 -16.71 8.00
CA GLY A 6 -8.80 -17.27 8.29
C GLY A 6 -9.87 -16.75 7.33
N LYS A 7 -9.90 -15.43 7.07
CA LYS A 7 -10.83 -14.82 6.12
C LYS A 7 -10.61 -15.24 4.68
N MET A 8 -9.36 -15.38 4.24
CA MET A 8 -9.07 -15.88 2.88
C MET A 8 -9.56 -17.32 2.71
N GLN A 9 -9.33 -18.18 3.71
CA GLN A 9 -9.85 -19.55 3.70
C GLN A 9 -11.38 -19.59 3.70
N GLU A 10 -12.03 -18.71 4.49
CA GLU A 10 -13.49 -18.57 4.48
C GLU A 10 -14.02 -18.20 3.09
N PHE A 11 -13.37 -17.24 2.40
CA PHE A 11 -13.75 -16.85 1.04
C PHE A 11 -13.60 -17.99 0.04
N ILE A 12 -12.50 -18.77 0.13
CA ILE A 12 -12.29 -19.94 -0.73
C ILE A 12 -13.36 -21.01 -0.49
N GLN A 13 -13.61 -21.36 0.78
CA GLN A 13 -14.59 -22.39 1.15
C GLN A 13 -16.02 -22.01 0.72
N LYS A 14 -16.38 -20.72 0.86
CA LYS A 14 -17.69 -20.19 0.45
C LYS A 14 -17.77 -19.83 -1.04
N ARG A 15 -16.72 -20.11 -1.83
CA ARG A 15 -16.62 -19.76 -3.26
C ARG A 15 -16.83 -18.26 -3.55
N GLN A 16 -16.45 -17.39 -2.63
CA GLN A 16 -16.51 -15.93 -2.76
C GLN A 16 -15.25 -15.39 -3.46
N LEU A 17 -14.98 -15.86 -4.67
CA LEU A 17 -13.74 -15.56 -5.40
C LEU A 17 -13.60 -14.06 -5.72
N ASP A 18 -14.71 -13.36 -5.94
CA ASP A 18 -14.70 -11.91 -6.18
C ASP A 18 -14.10 -11.14 -5.00
N ARG A 19 -14.38 -11.58 -3.76
CA ARG A 19 -13.84 -10.96 -2.53
C ARG A 19 -12.36 -11.26 -2.37
N LEU A 20 -11.96 -12.49 -2.69
CA LEU A 20 -10.55 -12.90 -2.69
C LEU A 20 -9.74 -12.02 -3.66
N HIS A 21 -10.21 -11.91 -4.91
CA HIS A 21 -9.57 -11.07 -5.92
C HIS A 21 -9.59 -9.59 -5.56
N PHE A 22 -10.65 -9.11 -4.90
CA PHE A 22 -10.69 -7.73 -4.42
C PHE A 22 -9.56 -7.44 -3.43
N VAL A 23 -9.36 -8.31 -2.42
CA VAL A 23 -8.29 -8.14 -1.41
C VAL A 23 -6.90 -8.26 -2.03
N GLU A 24 -6.70 -9.19 -2.97
CA GLU A 24 -5.43 -9.34 -3.70
C GLU A 24 -5.10 -8.09 -4.54
N ASN A 25 -6.12 -7.45 -5.12
CA ASN A 25 -5.98 -6.27 -5.96
C ASN A 25 -6.10 -4.95 -5.19
N LEU A 26 -6.34 -4.97 -3.88
CA LEU A 26 -6.54 -3.78 -3.06
C LEU A 26 -5.34 -2.81 -3.14
N ARG A 27 -4.14 -3.33 -3.37
CA ARG A 27 -2.92 -2.54 -3.55
C ARG A 27 -2.93 -1.65 -4.81
N LYS A 28 -3.79 -1.96 -5.79
CA LYS A 28 -3.96 -1.13 -7.00
C LYS A 28 -4.83 0.10 -6.73
N THR A 29 -5.65 0.08 -5.68
CA THR A 29 -6.61 1.13 -5.35
C THR A 29 -6.23 1.93 -4.12
N VAL A 30 -5.56 1.31 -3.14
CA VAL A 30 -5.09 1.96 -1.90
C VAL A 30 -3.69 2.54 -2.11
N LEU A 31 -3.55 3.85 -1.91
CA LEU A 31 -2.28 4.56 -2.07
C LEU A 31 -1.28 4.20 -0.95
N PRO A 32 0.04 4.25 -1.20
CA PRO A 32 1.05 3.97 -0.18
C PRO A 32 0.89 4.79 1.11
N ALA A 33 0.50 6.08 0.99
CA ALA A 33 0.23 6.95 2.13
C ALA A 33 -0.97 6.46 2.96
N GLN A 34 -2.01 5.92 2.31
CA GLN A 34 -3.17 5.34 2.99
C GLN A 34 -2.79 4.01 3.66
N ILE A 35 -1.97 3.17 3.02
CA ILE A 35 -1.43 1.94 3.64
C ILE A 35 -0.66 2.30 4.91
N LYS A 36 0.21 3.31 4.86
CA LYS A 36 0.98 3.78 6.03
C LYS A 36 0.05 4.24 7.18
N ARG A 37 -1.03 4.95 6.87
CA ARG A 37 -2.03 5.36 7.87
C ARG A 37 -2.77 4.16 8.47
N ILE A 38 -3.17 3.19 7.65
CA ILE A 38 -3.75 1.93 8.12
C ILE A 38 -2.77 1.24 9.07
N GLN A 39 -1.48 1.19 8.70
CA GLN A 39 -0.44 0.58 9.53
C GLN A 39 -0.21 1.29 10.86
N GLN A 40 -0.40 2.61 10.89
CA GLN A 40 -0.38 3.44 12.11
C GLN A 40 -1.66 3.33 12.95
N ASN A 41 -2.58 2.43 12.57
CA ASN A 41 -3.89 2.26 13.20
C ASN A 41 -4.79 3.52 13.12
N ASP A 42 -4.56 4.39 12.13
CA ASP A 42 -5.39 5.57 11.90
C ASP A 42 -6.66 5.19 11.13
N LYS A 43 -7.75 4.94 11.86
CA LYS A 43 -9.08 4.66 11.29
C LYS A 43 -9.69 5.83 10.53
N GLY A 44 -9.14 7.05 10.65
CA GLY A 44 -9.58 8.21 9.87
C GLY A 44 -9.38 8.03 8.36
N VAL A 45 -8.45 7.16 7.96
CA VAL A 45 -8.19 6.82 6.54
C VAL A 45 -9.40 6.20 5.83
N LEU A 46 -10.33 5.59 6.58
CA LEU A 46 -11.54 4.97 6.02
C LEU A 46 -12.44 5.99 5.31
N LYS A 47 -12.38 7.27 5.69
CA LYS A 47 -13.13 8.34 5.01
C LYS A 47 -12.60 8.62 3.60
N ASP A 48 -11.35 8.28 3.35
CA ASP A 48 -10.66 8.53 2.09
C ASP A 48 -10.66 7.29 1.18
N LEU A 49 -11.24 6.17 1.65
CA LEU A 49 -11.26 4.89 0.96
C LEU A 49 -12.69 4.49 0.59
N VAL A 50 -12.88 4.09 -0.67
CA VAL A 50 -14.13 3.47 -1.11
C VAL A 50 -13.98 1.96 -0.94
N LEU A 51 -14.44 1.45 0.21
CA LEU A 51 -14.36 0.03 0.56
C LEU A 51 -15.76 -0.59 0.59
N PRO A 52 -15.90 -1.87 0.22
CA PRO A 52 -17.16 -2.57 0.33
C PRO A 52 -17.49 -2.90 1.79
N GLU A 53 -18.79 -2.95 2.12
CA GLU A 53 -19.27 -3.15 3.50
C GLU A 53 -18.79 -4.44 4.17
N TRP A 54 -18.47 -5.47 3.39
CA TRP A 54 -17.99 -6.74 3.92
C TRP A 54 -16.52 -6.70 4.37
N LEU A 55 -15.76 -5.68 3.97
CA LEU A 55 -14.35 -5.54 4.32
C LEU A 55 -14.24 -4.79 5.66
N ASP A 56 -14.07 -5.55 6.73
CA ASP A 56 -13.88 -4.99 8.06
C ASP A 56 -12.46 -4.42 8.28
N TRP A 57 -12.31 -3.64 9.34
CA TRP A 57 -11.06 -2.99 9.69
C TRP A 57 -9.94 -3.99 10.01
N ASP A 58 -10.25 -5.09 10.68
CA ASP A 58 -9.24 -6.06 11.13
C ASP A 58 -8.62 -6.76 9.92
N LEU A 59 -9.44 -7.09 8.92
CA LEU A 59 -9.01 -7.64 7.64
C LEU A 59 -8.15 -6.63 6.87
N LEU A 60 -8.57 -5.36 6.82
CA LEU A 60 -7.81 -4.29 6.16
C LEU A 60 -6.47 -4.01 6.87
N TYR A 61 -6.47 -4.02 8.20
CA TYR A 61 -5.30 -3.77 9.01
C TYR A 61 -4.26 -4.88 8.86
N GLU A 62 -4.68 -6.14 9.01
CA GLU A 62 -3.78 -7.28 8.79
C GLU A 62 -3.32 -7.35 7.33
N TRP A 63 -4.18 -7.05 6.36
CA TRP A 63 -3.78 -6.90 4.96
C TRP A 63 -2.65 -5.87 4.81
N ALA A 64 -2.79 -4.68 5.40
CA ALA A 64 -1.78 -3.62 5.33
C ALA A 64 -0.46 -4.03 6.02
N MET A 65 -0.52 -4.78 7.12
CA MET A 65 0.66 -5.30 7.84
C MET A 65 1.50 -6.28 7.01
N ARG A 66 0.91 -6.93 6.01
CA ARG A 66 1.64 -7.86 5.12
C ARG A 66 2.53 -7.15 4.11
N PHE A 67 2.41 -5.83 3.98
CA PHE A 67 3.27 -5.05 3.12
C PHE A 67 4.32 -4.33 3.96
N ASN A 68 5.59 -4.58 3.66
CA ASN A 68 6.63 -3.63 4.01
C ASN A 68 6.41 -2.40 3.12
N VAL A 69 5.77 -1.35 3.65
CA VAL A 69 5.82 -0.03 3.02
C VAL A 69 7.29 0.35 3.07
N ILE A 70 7.98 0.20 1.93
CA ILE A 70 9.44 0.24 1.74
C ILE A 70 10.13 1.02 2.86
N GLU A 71 10.59 0.29 3.88
CA GLU A 71 11.23 0.87 5.08
C GLU A 71 12.63 1.39 4.78
N ASN A 72 13.17 1.06 3.60
CA ASN A 72 14.47 1.53 3.16
C ASN A 72 14.27 2.69 2.17
N PRO A 73 14.12 3.93 2.67
CA PRO A 73 14.12 5.09 1.80
C PRO A 73 15.44 5.07 1.02
N ARG A 74 15.31 4.96 -0.30
CA ARG A 74 16.44 4.83 -1.21
C ARG A 74 17.09 6.20 -1.34
N GLU A 75 18.40 6.21 -1.43
CA GLU A 75 19.15 7.45 -1.60
C GLU A 75 18.96 7.97 -3.02
N CYS A 76 18.45 9.20 -3.13
CA CYS A 76 18.30 9.83 -4.43
C CYS A 76 19.65 10.30 -4.97
N VAL A 77 19.98 9.89 -6.20
CA VAL A 77 21.24 10.26 -6.86
C VAL A 77 21.42 11.77 -7.11
N LEU A 78 20.34 12.56 -7.11
CA LEU A 78 20.38 13.99 -7.41
C LEU A 78 20.53 14.88 -6.19
N CYS A 79 20.03 14.45 -5.03
CA CYS A 79 20.02 15.27 -3.82
C CYS A 79 20.61 14.58 -2.59
N ASN A 80 21.03 13.31 -2.72
CA ASN A 80 21.52 12.45 -1.63
C ASN A 80 20.57 12.35 -0.43
N SER A 81 19.30 12.77 -0.59
CA SER A 81 18.28 12.60 0.43
C SER A 81 17.65 11.22 0.29
N LYS A 82 17.41 10.56 1.42
CA LYS A 82 16.62 9.34 1.50
C LYS A 82 15.15 9.69 1.24
N ALA A 83 14.53 9.02 0.27
CA ALA A 83 13.12 9.22 -0.04
C ALA A 83 12.39 7.88 -0.25
N GLU A 84 11.14 7.82 0.20
CA GLU A 84 10.25 6.67 0.06
C GLU A 84 9.65 6.60 -1.36
N LEU A 85 9.50 7.76 -2.02
CA LEU A 85 8.89 7.90 -3.35
C LEU A 85 9.86 8.47 -4.37
N GLY A 86 9.89 7.87 -5.55
CA GLY A 86 10.76 8.25 -6.65
C GLY A 86 10.63 7.33 -7.85
N ILE A 87 11.45 7.57 -8.86
CA ILE A 87 11.54 6.79 -10.09
C ILE A 87 12.94 6.21 -10.24
N ASP A 88 13.04 4.99 -10.76
CA ASP A 88 14.33 4.42 -11.17
C ASP A 88 14.63 4.83 -12.62
N PHE A 89 15.79 5.44 -12.84
CA PHE A 89 16.32 5.78 -14.16
C PHE A 89 17.74 5.25 -14.29
N ASN A 90 18.00 4.37 -15.27
CA ASN A 90 19.30 3.72 -15.45
C ASN A 90 19.85 3.08 -14.16
N GLN A 91 19.02 2.30 -13.44
CA GLN A 91 19.36 1.68 -12.15
C GLN A 91 19.69 2.65 -11.01
N LYS A 92 19.47 3.96 -11.20
CA LYS A 92 19.66 4.99 -10.18
C LYS A 92 18.30 5.50 -9.71
N PHE A 93 18.14 5.62 -8.40
CA PHE A 93 16.91 6.14 -7.80
C PHE A 93 16.90 7.68 -7.82
N ILE A 94 15.81 8.27 -8.30
CA ILE A 94 15.56 9.70 -8.29
C ILE A 94 14.30 9.96 -7.46
N CYS A 95 14.40 10.71 -6.37
CA CYS A 95 13.22 11.04 -5.56
C CYS A 95 12.24 11.90 -6.35
N GLU A 96 10.97 11.81 -5.99
CA GLU A 96 9.87 12.55 -6.62
C GLU A 96 10.14 14.05 -6.72
N ARG A 97 10.68 14.67 -5.66
CA ARG A 97 11.02 16.11 -5.64
C ARG A 97 12.04 16.49 -6.73
N CYS A 98 13.08 15.67 -6.89
CA CYS A 98 14.11 15.91 -7.90
C CYS A 98 13.57 15.64 -9.31
N PHE A 99 12.74 14.61 -9.48
CA PHE A 99 12.09 14.32 -10.75
C PHE A 99 11.23 15.50 -11.24
N PHE A 100 10.40 16.08 -10.36
CA PHE A 100 9.57 17.23 -10.73
C PHE A 100 10.39 18.46 -11.10
N ARG A 101 11.54 18.70 -10.45
CA ARG A 101 12.43 19.80 -10.82
C ARG A 101 13.05 19.62 -12.22
N VAL A 102 13.36 18.39 -12.60
CA VAL A 102 13.93 18.09 -13.92
C VAL A 102 12.88 18.19 -15.03
N LYS A 103 11.61 17.87 -14.72
CA LYS A 103 10.51 17.91 -15.70
C LYS A 103 10.02 19.33 -16.05
N VAL A 104 10.44 20.34 -15.28
CA VAL A 104 10.07 21.76 -15.45
C VAL A 104 11.18 22.57 -16.16
N LEU A 105 12.24 21.89 -16.61
CA LEU A 105 13.26 22.41 -17.53
C LEU A 105 12.96 21.92 -18.95
#